data_AF-A0A520ZN08-F1
#
_entry.id   AF-A0A520ZN08-F1
#
_cell.length_a   1.000
_cell.length_b   1.000
_cell.length_c   1.000
_cell.angle_alpha   90.00
_cell.angle_beta   90.00
_cell.angle_gamma   90.00
#
_symmetry.space_group_name_H-M   'P 1'
#
loop_
_entity.id
_entity.type
_entity.pdbx_description
1 polymer ?
#
loop_
_entity_poly.entity_id
_entity_poly.type
_entity_poly.pdbx_seq_one_letter_code
_entity_poly.pdbx_strand_id
1 'polypeptide(L)'
;MANNSGDSKNTLYCSFCGKSQHEVRKLIAGPTVFICDECVELCMDIIREETKTSGLKSADGVPSPREICEVLDDYVIGQAHAKRVLSVAVHNHYKRLNHAGKSDIELAKSNILLIGPTGCGKTLLAQTLARILDVPFTMADATTLTEAGYVGEDVENIILKLLQASEYNVERAQRGIV
;
A
#
# COMPACT_ATOMS: atom_id res chain seq x y z
N MET A 1 22.81 -17.88 65.22
CA MET A 1 21.62 -18.37 64.49
C MET A 1 20.84 -17.14 64.07
N ALA A 2 20.54 -16.81 62.82
CA ALA A 2 21.07 -17.11 61.49
C ALA A 2 20.72 -15.83 60.68
N ASN A 3 21.66 -15.31 59.88
CA ASN A 3 21.46 -14.13 59.04
C ASN A 3 20.33 -14.36 58.02
N ASN A 4 19.31 -13.51 58.02
CA ASN A 4 18.28 -13.48 56.97
C ASN A 4 18.72 -12.49 55.89
N SER A 5 19.61 -12.93 55.00
CA SER A 5 20.04 -12.21 53.81
C SER A 5 19.90 -13.14 52.61
N GLY A 6 18.80 -13.06 51.87
CA GLY A 6 18.63 -13.91 50.69
C GLY A 6 17.29 -13.76 49.97
N ASP A 7 17.16 -12.75 49.13
CA ASP A 7 16.77 -12.86 47.71
C ASP A 7 16.54 -11.47 47.11
N SER A 8 17.63 -10.78 46.77
CA SER A 8 17.61 -9.57 45.92
C SER A 8 18.34 -9.85 44.61
N LYS A 9 18.11 -11.04 44.04
CA LYS A 9 18.69 -11.46 42.77
C LYS A 9 17.78 -11.06 41.62
N ASN A 10 18.09 -9.88 41.07
CA ASN A 10 17.88 -9.53 39.66
C ASN A 10 16.42 -9.57 39.15
N THR A 11 15.53 -8.79 39.75
CA THR A 11 14.22 -8.48 39.14
C THR A 11 14.46 -7.87 37.77
N LEU A 12 13.94 -8.52 36.72
CA LEU A 12 14.05 -8.05 35.35
C LEU A 12 12.97 -7.02 35.06
N TYR A 13 13.31 -6.00 34.26
CA TYR A 13 12.42 -4.90 33.90
C TYR A 13 12.28 -4.82 32.39
N CYS A 14 11.07 -4.50 31.92
CA CYS A 14 10.83 -4.20 30.52
C CYS A 14 11.55 -2.90 30.13
N SER A 15 12.34 -2.95 29.05
CA SER A 15 13.09 -1.80 28.54
C SER A 15 12.22 -0.73 27.86
N PHE A 16 10.94 -1.01 27.61
CA PHE A 16 9.99 -0.11 26.95
C PHE A 16 9.09 0.64 27.94
N CYS A 17 8.43 -0.08 28.86
CA CYS A 17 7.52 0.52 29.84
C CYS A 17 8.05 0.60 31.26
N GLY A 18 9.22 0.00 31.55
CA GLY A 18 9.83 0.00 32.89
C GLY A 18 9.19 -0.93 33.92
N LYS A 19 8.10 -1.65 33.57
CA LYS A 19 7.45 -2.60 34.48
C LYS A 19 8.36 -3.78 34.82
N SER A 20 8.27 -4.23 36.07
CA SER A 20 8.98 -5.41 36.57
C SER A 20 8.34 -6.72 36.06
N GLN A 21 9.10 -7.81 36.10
CA GLN A 21 8.62 -9.15 35.74
C GLN A 21 7.36 -9.59 36.52
N HIS A 22 7.13 -9.06 37.72
CA HIS A 22 5.97 -9.38 38.55
C HIS A 22 4.72 -8.58 38.18
N GLU A 23 4.88 -7.45 37.48
CA GLU A 23 3.78 -6.57 37.07
C GLU A 23 3.20 -6.92 35.71
N VAL A 24 3.85 -7.83 34.97
CA VAL A 24 3.45 -8.22 33.61
C VAL A 24 3.21 -9.73 33.55
N ARG A 25 2.28 -10.15 32.70
CA ARG A 25 1.94 -11.57 32.58
C ARG A 25 3.04 -12.37 31.91
N LYS A 26 3.74 -11.77 30.93
CA LYS A 26 4.93 -12.36 30.30
C LYS A 26 5.99 -11.30 30.07
N LEU A 27 7.25 -11.68 30.34
CA LEU A 27 8.43 -10.91 29.99
C LEU A 27 9.31 -11.77 29.08
N ILE A 28 9.60 -11.26 27.88
CA ILE A 28 10.43 -11.91 26.87
C ILE A 28 11.86 -11.40 27.04
N ALA A 29 12.81 -12.31 27.19
CA ALA A 29 14.22 -12.00 27.38
C ALA A 29 15.02 -12.11 26.07
N GLY A 30 15.69 -11.02 25.70
CA GLY A 30 16.73 -11.01 24.67
C GLY A 30 18.14 -10.97 25.28
N PRO A 31 19.21 -10.96 24.45
CA PRO A 31 20.59 -10.96 24.92
C PRO A 31 20.95 -9.75 25.80
N THR A 32 20.33 -8.60 25.55
CA THR A 32 20.61 -7.32 26.24
C THR A 32 19.36 -6.51 26.58
N VAL A 33 18.17 -6.96 26.18
CA VAL A 33 16.92 -6.20 26.25
C VAL A 33 15.77 -7.10 26.65
N PHE A 34 14.76 -6.56 27.34
CA PHE A 34 13.57 -7.29 27.77
C PHE A 34 12.31 -6.55 27.35
N ILE A 35 11.30 -7.26 26.87
CA ILE A 35 10.01 -6.67 26.44
C ILE A 35 8.84 -7.46 27.04
N CYS A 36 7.82 -6.76 27.56
CA CYS A 36 6.62 -7.40 28.11
C CYS A 36 5.54 -7.64 27.05
N ASP A 37 4.55 -8.48 27.36
CA ASP A 37 3.45 -8.77 26.44
C ASP A 37 2.62 -7.53 26.07
N GLU A 38 2.39 -6.61 27.02
CA GLU A 38 1.68 -5.36 26.74
C GLU A 38 2.42 -4.46 25.73
N CYS A 39 3.74 -4.32 25.85
CA CYS A 39 4.53 -3.54 24.89
C CYS A 39 4.59 -4.21 23.53
N VAL A 40 4.61 -5.55 23.47
CA VAL A 40 4.51 -6.29 22.19
C VAL A 40 3.17 -6.03 21.52
N GLU A 41 2.05 -6.05 22.27
CA GLU A 41 0.73 -5.73 21.74
C GLU A 41 0.66 -4.30 21.20
N LEU A 42 1.14 -3.32 21.98
CA LEU A 42 1.16 -1.92 21.55
C LEU A 42 2.04 -1.70 20.31
N CYS A 43 3.24 -2.29 20.28
CA CYS A 43 4.10 -2.22 19.10
C CYS A 43 3.44 -2.90 17.89
N MET A 44 2.73 -4.02 18.11
CA MET A 44 2.03 -4.71 17.04
C MET A 44 0.87 -3.88 16.49
N ASP A 45 0.16 -3.13 17.34
CA ASP A 45 -0.92 -2.25 16.91
C ASP A 45 -0.38 -1.06 16.11
N ILE A 46 0.73 -0.45 16.53
CA ILE A 46 1.42 0.61 15.77
C ILE A 46 1.87 0.09 14.39
N ILE A 47 2.50 -1.09 14.36
CA ILE A 47 2.93 -1.72 13.09
C ILE A 47 1.72 -2.05 12.21
N ARG A 48 0.61 -2.53 12.80
CA ARG A 48 -0.62 -2.84 12.06
C ARG A 48 -1.31 -1.59 11.52
N GLU A 49 -1.27 -0.46 12.23
CA GLU A 49 -1.78 0.80 11.71
C GLU A 49 -0.98 1.29 10.51
N GLU A 50 0.36 1.25 10.57
CA GLU A 50 1.21 1.53 9.39
C GLU A 50 0.97 0.54 8.24
N THR A 51 0.69 -0.73 8.58
CA THR A 51 0.40 -1.75 7.57
C THR A 51 -1.01 -1.58 6.98
N LYS A 52 -1.97 -1.01 7.69
CA LYS A 52 -3.32 -0.71 7.16
C LYS A 52 -3.32 0.48 6.20
N THR A 53 -2.40 1.42 6.37
CA THR A 53 -2.13 2.47 5.37
C THR A 53 -1.39 1.95 4.15
N SER A 54 -0.65 0.83 4.26
CA SER A 54 -0.08 0.13 3.11
C SER A 54 -1.10 -0.87 2.53
N GLY A 55 -1.62 -0.62 1.33
CA GLY A 55 -2.72 -1.38 0.71
C GLY A 55 -2.61 -2.91 0.71
N LEU A 56 -3.71 -3.57 0.34
CA LEU A 56 -3.92 -5.03 0.36
C LEU A 56 -2.74 -5.82 -0.24
N LYS A 57 -1.83 -6.33 0.60
CA LYS A 57 -0.73 -7.20 0.16
C LYS A 57 -1.13 -8.67 0.30
N SER A 58 -1.48 -9.30 -0.83
CA SER A 58 -1.57 -10.76 -0.95
C SER A 58 -0.18 -11.40 -0.94
N ALA A 59 -0.09 -12.74 -0.80
CA ALA A 59 1.18 -13.49 -0.79
C ALA A 59 2.07 -13.27 -2.03
N ASP A 60 1.50 -12.80 -3.14
CA ASP A 60 2.16 -12.48 -4.41
C ASP A 60 2.29 -10.95 -4.65
N GLY A 61 1.97 -10.15 -3.63
CA GLY A 61 2.06 -8.68 -3.65
C GLY A 61 0.99 -7.95 -4.47
N VAL A 62 0.01 -8.67 -5.06
CA VAL A 62 -1.07 -8.08 -5.86
C VAL A 62 -2.42 -8.65 -5.43
N PRO A 63 -3.41 -7.82 -5.07
CA PRO A 63 -4.75 -8.28 -4.69
C PRO A 63 -5.46 -8.99 -5.84
N SER A 64 -6.30 -9.97 -5.50
CA SER A 64 -7.11 -10.69 -6.47
C SER A 64 -8.17 -9.79 -7.11
N PRO A 65 -8.65 -10.11 -8.32
CA PRO A 65 -9.70 -9.30 -8.96
C PRO A 65 -10.99 -9.21 -8.15
N ARG A 66 -11.28 -10.18 -7.28
CA ARG A 66 -12.45 -10.14 -6.40
C ARG A 66 -12.27 -9.13 -5.29
N GLU A 67 -11.13 -9.16 -4.59
CA GLU A 67 -10.79 -8.20 -3.54
C GLU A 67 -10.78 -6.76 -4.07
N ILE A 68 -10.19 -6.52 -5.25
CA ILE A 68 -10.22 -5.19 -5.88
C ILE A 68 -11.66 -4.75 -6.16
N CYS A 69 -12.51 -5.64 -6.67
CA CYS A 69 -13.89 -5.33 -6.98
C CYS A 69 -14.70 -5.02 -5.73
N GLU A 70 -14.51 -5.78 -4.65
CA GLU A 70 -15.17 -5.58 -3.36
C GLU A 70 -14.83 -4.20 -2.78
N VAL A 71 -13.56 -3.80 -2.79
CA VAL A 71 -13.19 -2.48 -2.29
C VAL A 71 -13.72 -1.38 -3.21
N LEU A 72 -13.75 -1.58 -4.53
CA LEU A 72 -14.40 -0.64 -5.45
C LEU A 72 -15.91 -0.53 -5.22
N ASP A 73 -16.57 -1.59 -4.74
CA ASP A 73 -18.00 -1.59 -4.41
C ASP A 73 -18.30 -0.65 -3.23
N ASP A 74 -17.39 -0.51 -2.26
CA ASP A 74 -17.56 0.38 -1.11
C ASP A 74 -17.57 1.87 -1.48
N TYR A 75 -16.89 2.25 -2.57
CA TYR A 75 -16.77 3.65 -3.00
C TYR A 75 -17.62 4.02 -4.22
N VAL A 76 -17.87 3.08 -5.14
CA VAL A 76 -18.57 3.35 -6.40
C VAL A 76 -19.79 2.43 -6.52
N ILE A 77 -20.98 3.01 -6.34
CA ILE A 77 -22.24 2.27 -6.42
C ILE A 77 -22.62 1.98 -7.89
N GLY A 78 -23.05 0.75 -8.18
CA GLY A 78 -23.41 0.33 -9.54
C GLY A 78 -22.20 -0.04 -10.39
N GLN A 79 -22.22 0.20 -11.71
CA GLN A 79 -21.05 0.02 -12.61
C GLN A 79 -20.34 -1.35 -12.55
N ALA A 80 -21.08 -2.44 -12.30
CA ALA A 80 -20.52 -3.78 -12.06
C ALA A 80 -19.59 -4.26 -13.21
N HIS A 81 -19.96 -3.98 -14.46
CA HIS A 81 -19.13 -4.33 -15.62
C HIS A 81 -17.78 -3.62 -15.59
N ALA A 82 -17.76 -2.31 -15.37
CA ALA A 82 -16.53 -1.52 -15.34
C ALA A 82 -15.62 -1.96 -14.18
N LYS A 83 -16.18 -2.18 -12.97
CA LYS A 83 -15.41 -2.67 -11.82
C LYS A 83 -14.77 -4.03 -12.08
N ARG A 84 -15.50 -4.95 -12.70
CA ARG A 84 -14.95 -6.27 -13.07
C ARG A 84 -13.80 -6.14 -14.07
N VAL A 85 -13.97 -5.35 -15.13
CA VAL A 85 -12.93 -5.14 -16.15
C VAL A 85 -11.69 -4.48 -15.54
N LEU A 86 -11.87 -3.42 -14.75
CA LEU A 86 -10.78 -2.73 -14.07
C LEU A 86 -10.00 -3.68 -13.15
N SER A 87 -10.72 -4.45 -12.33
CA SER A 87 -10.11 -5.37 -11.38
C SER A 87 -9.25 -6.45 -12.06
N VAL A 88 -9.73 -7.02 -13.17
CA VAL A 88 -8.97 -8.02 -13.94
C VAL A 88 -7.77 -7.38 -14.64
N ALA A 89 -7.97 -6.26 -15.33
CA ALA A 89 -6.92 -5.59 -16.08
C ALA A 89 -5.76 -5.16 -15.19
N VAL A 90 -6.07 -4.63 -14.02
CA VAL A 90 -5.10 -4.13 -13.04
C VAL A 90 -4.38 -5.26 -12.34
N HIS A 91 -5.09 -6.31 -11.92
CA HIS A 91 -4.47 -7.52 -11.38
C HIS A 91 -3.43 -8.08 -12.37
N ASN A 92 -3.81 -8.21 -13.64
CA ASN A 92 -2.91 -8.70 -14.69
C ASN A 92 -1.73 -7.73 -14.93
N HIS A 93 -1.98 -6.42 -14.90
CA HIS A 93 -0.94 -5.41 -15.07
C HIS A 93 0.17 -5.52 -14.02
N TYR A 94 -0.20 -5.62 -12.74
CA TYR A 94 0.78 -5.72 -11.66
C TYR A 94 1.41 -7.10 -11.55
N LYS A 95 0.66 -8.17 -11.86
CA LYS A 95 1.23 -9.51 -11.98
C LYS A 95 2.32 -9.55 -13.05
N ARG A 96 2.08 -8.89 -14.19
CA ARG A 96 3.08 -8.73 -15.26
C ARG A 96 4.31 -7.96 -14.78
N LEU A 97 4.15 -6.83 -14.10
CA LEU A 97 5.28 -6.05 -13.58
C LEU A 97 6.16 -6.87 -12.63
N ASN A 98 5.55 -7.69 -11.76
CA ASN A 98 6.29 -8.56 -10.85
C ASN A 98 7.03 -9.72 -11.56
N HIS A 99 6.62 -10.08 -12.78
CA HIS A 99 7.19 -11.19 -13.57
C HIS A 99 8.10 -10.74 -14.71
N ALA A 100 8.22 -9.42 -14.97
CA ALA A 100 8.95 -8.85 -16.11
C ALA A 100 10.46 -9.17 -16.15
N GLY A 101 11.02 -9.80 -15.10
CA GLY A 101 12.41 -10.27 -15.06
C GLY A 101 12.62 -11.79 -15.02
N LYS A 102 11.54 -12.61 -15.07
CA LYS A 102 11.63 -14.07 -14.85
C LYS A 102 11.29 -14.94 -16.07
N SER A 103 10.70 -14.38 -17.12
CA SER A 103 10.27 -15.15 -18.30
C SER A 103 10.52 -14.37 -19.58
N ASP A 104 11.04 -15.04 -20.61
CA ASP A 104 11.24 -14.55 -21.99
C ASP A 104 9.92 -14.29 -22.77
N ILE A 105 8.79 -14.23 -22.05
CA ILE A 105 7.46 -14.07 -22.62
C ILE A 105 7.07 -12.60 -22.50
N GLU A 106 7.03 -11.90 -23.62
CA GLU A 106 6.54 -10.52 -23.68
C GLU A 106 5.03 -10.47 -23.45
N LEU A 107 4.63 -9.99 -22.28
CA LEU A 107 3.23 -9.76 -21.94
C LEU A 107 2.80 -8.36 -22.41
N ALA A 108 1.80 -8.30 -23.30
CA ALA A 108 1.27 -7.04 -23.82
C ALA A 108 0.65 -6.16 -22.73
N LYS A 109 0.90 -4.84 -22.81
CA LYS A 109 0.26 -3.85 -21.92
C LYS A 109 -1.20 -3.68 -22.32
N SER A 110 -2.11 -3.80 -21.35
CA SER A 110 -3.53 -3.51 -21.54
C SER A 110 -3.86 -2.14 -20.94
N ASN A 111 -4.09 -1.15 -21.80
CA ASN A 111 -4.66 0.14 -21.39
C ASN A 111 -6.19 0.05 -21.38
N ILE A 112 -6.86 0.91 -20.63
CA ILE A 112 -8.31 0.84 -20.42
C ILE A 112 -8.95 2.14 -20.94
N LEU A 113 -10.01 2.00 -21.74
CA LEU A 113 -10.86 3.11 -22.15
C LEU A 113 -12.20 3.03 -21.40
N LEU A 114 -12.49 4.03 -20.57
CA LEU A 114 -13.75 4.13 -19.83
C LEU A 114 -14.74 5.03 -20.57
N ILE A 115 -15.84 4.46 -21.06
CA ILE A 115 -16.90 5.18 -21.75
C ILE A 115 -18.13 5.27 -20.86
N GLY A 116 -18.71 6.46 -20.72
CA GLY A 116 -19.94 6.68 -19.95
C GLY A 116 -20.31 8.16 -19.82
N PRO A 117 -21.53 8.48 -19.38
CA PRO A 117 -22.02 9.85 -19.24
C PRO A 117 -21.20 10.66 -18.21
N THR A 118 -21.38 11.98 -18.20
CA THR A 118 -20.80 12.84 -17.17
C THR A 118 -21.33 12.45 -15.79
N GLY A 119 -20.50 12.57 -14.75
CA GLY A 119 -20.92 12.30 -13.36
C GLY A 119 -21.12 10.83 -12.97
N CYS A 120 -20.87 9.84 -13.83
CA CYS A 120 -21.08 8.42 -13.49
C CYS A 120 -19.96 7.74 -12.66
N GLY A 121 -18.96 8.51 -12.20
CA GLY A 121 -17.89 8.00 -11.34
C GLY A 121 -16.64 7.47 -12.06
N LYS A 122 -16.42 7.77 -13.36
CA LYS A 122 -15.19 7.36 -14.09
C LYS A 122 -13.90 7.79 -13.37
N THR A 123 -13.80 9.06 -13.00
CA THR A 123 -12.64 9.60 -12.28
C THR A 123 -12.51 9.00 -10.88
N LEU A 124 -13.64 8.80 -10.19
CA LEU A 124 -13.66 8.20 -8.85
C LEU A 124 -13.19 6.74 -8.87
N LEU A 125 -13.52 5.97 -9.92
CA LEU A 125 -13.02 4.62 -10.12
C LEU A 125 -11.49 4.60 -10.21
N ALA A 126 -10.90 5.46 -11.05
CA ALA A 126 -9.44 5.54 -11.21
C ALA A 126 -8.74 5.96 -9.92
N GLN A 127 -9.23 7.01 -9.26
CA GLN A 127 -8.68 7.49 -7.98
C GLN A 127 -8.77 6.45 -6.87
N THR A 128 -9.89 5.73 -6.78
CA THR A 128 -10.07 4.69 -5.77
C THR A 128 -9.15 3.51 -6.04
N LEU A 129 -8.98 3.13 -7.30
CA LEU A 129 -8.09 2.06 -7.69
C LEU A 129 -6.62 2.37 -7.35
N ALA A 130 -6.17 3.60 -7.57
CA ALA A 130 -4.84 4.03 -7.16
C ALA A 130 -4.63 3.96 -5.64
N ARG A 131 -5.63 4.38 -4.84
CA ARG A 131 -5.58 4.28 -3.37
C ARG A 131 -5.51 2.84 -2.87
N ILE A 132 -6.28 1.94 -3.47
CA ILE A 132 -6.30 0.51 -3.11
C ILE A 132 -4.92 -0.13 -3.29
N LEU A 133 -4.21 0.27 -4.36
CA LEU A 133 -2.95 -0.34 -4.77
C LEU A 133 -1.71 0.35 -4.21
N ASP A 134 -1.89 1.49 -3.53
CA ASP A 134 -0.79 2.31 -2.98
C ASP A 134 0.28 2.67 -4.05
N VAL A 135 -0.21 3.15 -5.20
CA VAL A 135 0.63 3.53 -6.34
C VAL A 135 0.47 5.02 -6.67
N PRO A 136 1.53 5.67 -7.20
CA PRO A 136 1.45 7.04 -7.67
C PRO A 136 0.35 7.21 -8.72
N PHE A 137 -0.38 8.32 -8.67
CA PHE A 137 -1.49 8.61 -9.56
C PHE A 137 -1.40 10.04 -10.06
N THR A 138 -1.58 10.22 -11.37
CA THR A 138 -1.72 11.52 -12.00
C THR A 138 -2.99 11.55 -12.82
N MET A 139 -3.58 12.72 -13.00
CA MET A 139 -4.69 12.94 -13.93
C MET A 139 -4.27 13.96 -14.96
N ALA A 140 -4.56 13.68 -16.22
CA ALA A 140 -4.31 14.58 -17.32
C ALA A 140 -5.60 14.85 -18.11
N ASP A 141 -5.74 16.07 -18.64
CA ASP A 141 -6.80 16.43 -19.56
C ASP A 141 -6.22 16.44 -20.98
N ALA A 142 -6.74 15.58 -21.86
CA ALA A 142 -6.26 15.53 -23.23
C ALA A 142 -6.58 16.79 -24.05
N THR A 143 -7.57 17.59 -23.62
CA THR A 143 -7.95 18.82 -24.33
C THR A 143 -6.94 19.96 -24.15
N THR A 144 -6.07 19.89 -23.14
CA THR A 144 -5.02 20.88 -22.89
C THR A 144 -3.70 20.53 -23.59
N LEU A 145 -3.59 19.34 -24.18
CA LEU A 145 -2.38 18.87 -24.86
C LEU A 145 -2.28 19.47 -26.26
N THR A 146 -1.13 20.06 -26.59
CA THR A 146 -0.85 20.62 -27.92
C THR A 146 0.47 20.11 -28.47
N GLU A 147 0.49 19.73 -29.75
CA GLU A 147 1.65 19.09 -30.42
C GLU A 147 2.92 19.95 -30.39
N ALA A 148 2.77 21.28 -30.45
CA ALA A 148 3.91 22.21 -30.52
C ALA A 148 4.41 22.69 -29.14
N GLY A 149 3.74 22.32 -28.03
CA GLY A 149 4.14 22.71 -26.67
C GLY A 149 4.20 24.24 -26.41
N TYR A 150 3.78 25.07 -27.36
CA TYR A 150 3.94 26.53 -27.29
C TYR A 150 2.84 27.21 -26.46
N VAL A 151 1.64 26.60 -26.43
CA VAL A 151 0.50 27.01 -25.61
C VAL A 151 -0.25 25.74 -25.20
N GLY A 152 -0.18 25.34 -23.94
CA GLY A 152 -0.81 24.12 -23.43
C GLY A 152 0.11 23.30 -22.52
N GLU A 153 -0.35 22.10 -22.16
CA GLU A 153 0.40 21.15 -21.36
C GLU A 153 1.14 20.15 -22.27
N ASP A 154 2.41 19.88 -21.99
CA ASP A 154 3.20 18.85 -22.69
C ASP A 154 2.90 17.45 -22.12
N VAL A 155 3.01 16.41 -22.94
CA VAL A 155 2.94 15.00 -22.52
C VAL A 155 4.00 14.70 -21.45
N GLU A 156 5.19 15.32 -21.54
CA GLU A 156 6.24 15.16 -20.52
C GLU A 156 5.80 15.67 -19.14
N ASN A 157 4.96 16.71 -19.09
CA ASN A 157 4.45 17.24 -17.82
C ASN A 157 3.55 16.23 -17.09
N ILE A 158 2.84 15.36 -17.82
CA ILE A 158 2.03 14.30 -17.21
C ILE A 158 2.93 13.34 -16.42
N ILE A 159 4.05 12.93 -17.03
CA ILE A 159 5.02 12.04 -16.39
C ILE A 159 5.77 12.75 -15.26
N LEU A 160 6.10 14.04 -15.43
CA LEU A 160 6.68 14.84 -14.36
C LEU A 160 5.75 14.91 -13.15
N LYS A 161 4.46 15.13 -13.35
CA LYS A 161 3.44 15.08 -12.27
C LYS A 161 3.38 13.71 -11.60
N LEU A 162 3.45 12.63 -12.38
CA LEU A 162 3.50 11.27 -11.82
C LEU A 162 4.76 11.04 -10.98
N LEU A 163 5.91 11.54 -11.44
CA LEU A 163 7.19 11.45 -10.74
C LEU A 163 7.18 12.29 -9.46
N GLN A 164 6.54 13.45 -9.47
CA GLN A 164 6.30 14.25 -8.25
C GLN A 164 5.41 13.50 -7.26
N ALA A 165 4.32 12.88 -7.74
CA ALA A 165 3.43 12.05 -6.92
C ALA A 165 4.12 10.79 -6.37
N SER A 166 5.26 10.40 -6.94
CA SER A 166 6.09 9.28 -6.47
C SER A 166 7.31 9.73 -5.67
N GLU A 167 7.35 10.98 -5.18
CA GLU A 167 8.47 11.55 -4.41
C GLU A 167 9.82 11.42 -5.17
N TYR A 168 9.78 11.60 -6.50
CA TYR A 168 10.92 11.46 -7.40
C TYR A 168 11.54 10.05 -7.44
N ASN A 169 10.84 9.03 -6.95
CA ASN A 169 11.25 7.64 -7.07
C ASN A 169 10.82 7.05 -8.43
N VAL A 170 11.80 6.74 -9.29
CA VAL A 170 11.57 6.20 -10.64
C VAL A 170 10.92 4.82 -10.61
N GLU A 171 11.32 3.93 -9.70
CA GLU A 171 10.74 2.59 -9.60
C GLU A 171 9.27 2.64 -9.17
N ARG A 172 8.90 3.57 -8.27
CA ARG A 172 7.50 3.80 -7.91
C ARG A 172 6.72 4.43 -9.07
N ALA A 173 7.30 5.39 -9.77
CA ALA A 173 6.66 6.04 -10.93
C ALA A 173 6.33 5.04 -12.05
N GLN A 174 7.22 4.07 -12.32
CA GLN A 174 7.00 3.01 -13.31
C GLN A 174 5.79 2.12 -13.00
N ARG A 175 5.39 2.06 -11.73
CA ARG A 175 4.22 1.30 -11.25
C ARG A 175 2.98 2.18 -11.10
N GLY A 176 3.07 3.47 -11.45
CA GLY A 176 2.00 4.45 -11.30
C GLY A 176 0.89 4.33 -12.35
N ILE A 177 -0.19 5.06 -12.10
CA ILE A 177 -1.37 5.14 -12.96
C ILE A 177 -1.48 6.57 -13.50
N VAL A 178 -1.72 6.67 -14.81
CA VAL A 178 -2.00 7.91 -15.55
C VAL A 178 -3.44 7.88 -16.04
#